data_AF-A0A6J4FYV1-F1
#
_entry.id   AF-A0A6J4FYV1-F1
#
_cell.length_a   1.000
_cell.length_b   1.000
_cell.length_c   1.000
_cell.angle_alpha   90.00
_cell.angle_beta   90.00
_cell.angle_gamma   90.00
#
_symmetry.space_group_name_H-M   'P 1'
#
loop_
_entity.id
_entity.type
_entity.pdbx_description
1 polymer ?
#
loop_
_entity_poly.entity_id
_entity_poly.type
_entity_poly.pdbx_seq_one_letter_code
_entity_poly.pdbx_strand_id
1 'polypeptide(L)'
;MIDQLRSLLRTPEMVARTWKSVRTEGEAMTEREVATTLGQLDPLWDELFPAEQARIVQLLVERVDISTDGVHIALRTEGLVQLAGELKPAKGRRAAA
;
A
#
# COMPACT_ATOMS: atom_id res chain seq x y z
N MET A 1 3.68 8.58 13.41
CA MET A 1 2.47 7.78 13.12
C MET A 1 2.44 7.27 11.68
N ILE A 2 2.54 8.13 10.65
CA ILE A 2 2.51 7.67 9.25
C ILE A 2 3.73 6.79 8.89
N ASP A 3 4.90 7.04 9.48
CA ASP A 3 6.09 6.19 9.32
C ASP A 3 5.89 4.75 9.80
N GLN A 4 5.02 4.54 10.79
CA GLN A 4 4.68 3.21 11.29
C GLN A 4 3.80 2.45 10.29
N LEU A 5 2.88 3.13 9.59
CA LEU A 5 2.10 2.51 8.52
C LEU A 5 3.01 2.15 7.33
N ARG A 6 3.91 3.05 6.92
CA ARG A 6 4.91 2.76 5.87
C ARG A 6 5.80 1.57 6.23
N SER A 7 6.28 1.52 7.48
CA SER A 7 7.06 0.40 7.98
C SER A 7 6.25 -0.91 7.96
N LEU A 8 4.98 -0.85 8.37
CA LEU A 8 4.08 -2.01 8.41
C LEU A 8 3.83 -2.59 7.01
N LEU A 9 3.63 -1.75 5.98
CA LEU A 9 3.45 -2.21 4.59
C LEU A 9 4.66 -2.98 4.03
N ARG A 10 5.85 -2.79 4.61
CA ARG A 10 7.09 -3.48 4.20
C ARG A 10 7.38 -4.75 5.02
N THR A 11 6.53 -5.08 5.99
CA THR A 11 6.70 -6.30 6.79
C THR A 11 6.52 -7.55 5.92
N PRO A 12 7.28 -8.63 6.18
CA PRO A 12 7.11 -9.90 5.45
C PRO A 12 5.68 -10.41 5.46
N GLU A 13 4.96 -10.24 6.57
CA GLU A 13 3.56 -10.64 6.73
C GLU A 13 2.63 -9.88 5.78
N MET A 14 2.87 -8.58 5.60
CA MET A 14 2.10 -7.74 4.69
C MET A 14 2.42 -8.01 3.23
N VAL A 15 3.70 -8.23 2.90
CA VAL A 15 4.13 -8.64 1.57
C VAL A 15 3.48 -9.98 1.19
N ALA A 16 3.55 -10.98 2.06
CA ALA A 16 2.97 -12.30 1.83
C ALA A 16 1.44 -12.24 1.67
N ARG A 17 0.76 -11.45 2.52
CA ARG A 17 -0.69 -11.22 2.43
C ARG A 17 -1.09 -10.57 1.11
N THR A 18 -0.38 -9.50 0.73
CA THR A 18 -0.66 -8.75 -0.50
C THR A 18 -0.40 -9.60 -1.73
N TRP A 19 0.71 -10.37 -1.74
CA TRP A 19 0.99 -11.33 -2.80
C TRP A 19 -0.11 -12.39 -2.94
N LYS A 20 -0.61 -12.93 -1.81
CA LYS A 20 -1.71 -13.90 -1.84
C LYS A 20 -2.99 -13.29 -2.42
N SER A 21 -3.31 -12.03 -2.09
CA SER A 21 -4.47 -11.32 -2.66
C SER A 21 -4.31 -11.09 -4.17
N VAL A 22 -3.18 -10.52 -4.59
CA VAL A 22 -2.85 -10.28 -6.01
C VAL A 22 -2.91 -11.58 -6.84
N ARG A 23 -2.39 -12.68 -6.30
CA ARG A 23 -2.47 -14.00 -6.94
C ARG A 23 -3.91 -14.51 -7.06
N THR A 24 -4.75 -14.24 -6.07
CA THR A 24 -6.16 -14.64 -6.07
C THR A 24 -6.95 -13.88 -7.15
N GLU A 25 -6.53 -12.66 -7.47
CA GLU A 25 -7.10 -11.84 -8.54
C GLU A 25 -6.58 -12.19 -9.95
N GLY A 26 -5.74 -13.23 -10.06
CA GLY A 26 -5.25 -13.76 -11.33
C GLY A 26 -4.00 -13.06 -11.87
N GLU A 27 -3.37 -12.19 -11.09
CA GLU A 27 -2.13 -11.55 -11.51
C GLU A 27 -0.90 -12.43 -11.31
N ALA A 28 -0.10 -12.54 -12.36
CA ALA A 28 1.19 -13.21 -12.33
C ALA A 28 2.28 -12.27 -11.80
N MET A 29 2.24 -11.99 -10.49
CA MET A 29 3.30 -11.29 -9.76
C MET A 29 3.97 -12.23 -8.75
N THR A 30 5.29 -12.17 -8.69
CA THR A 30 6.09 -12.83 -7.66
C THR A 30 6.03 -12.03 -6.35
N GLU A 31 6.21 -12.71 -5.22
CA GLU A 31 6.26 -12.06 -3.89
C GLU A 31 7.36 -10.99 -3.81
N ARG A 32 8.51 -11.21 -4.47
CA ARG A 32 9.61 -10.24 -4.54
C ARG A 32 9.24 -8.99 -5.34
N GLU A 33 8.45 -9.13 -6.41
CA GLU A 33 7.92 -8.00 -7.16
C GLU A 33 6.92 -7.21 -6.33
N VAL A 34 6.04 -7.89 -5.58
CA VAL A 34 5.13 -7.24 -4.62
C VAL A 34 5.90 -6.44 -3.57
N ALA A 35 6.95 -7.02 -2.97
CA ALA A 35 7.80 -6.32 -2.02
C ALA A 35 8.46 -5.06 -2.64
N THR A 36 8.92 -5.18 -3.89
CA THR A 36 9.55 -4.08 -4.63
C THR A 36 8.53 -2.97 -4.95
N THR A 37 7.33 -3.32 -5.41
CA THR A 37 6.25 -2.38 -5.70
C THR A 37 5.77 -1.65 -4.45
N LEU A 38 5.60 -2.35 -3.32
CA LEU A 38 5.26 -1.72 -2.04
C LEU A 38 6.37 -0.75 -1.58
N GLY A 39 7.63 -1.08 -1.83
CA GLY A 39 8.77 -0.20 -1.54
C GLY A 39 8.84 1.06 -2.42
N GLN A 40 8.24 1.06 -3.61
CA GLN A 40 8.21 2.24 -4.50
C GLN A 40 7.26 3.33 -4.01
N LEU A 41 6.37 3.03 -3.05
CA LEU A 41 5.51 4.02 -2.41
C LEU A 41 6.33 5.01 -1.56
N ASP A 42 7.43 4.57 -0.93
CA ASP A 42 8.22 5.39 -0.01
C ASP A 42 8.69 6.73 -0.62
N PRO A 43 9.38 6.77 -1.79
CA PRO A 43 9.82 8.02 -2.39
C PRO A 43 8.68 8.86 -2.99
N LEU A 44 7.55 8.23 -3.36
CA LEU A 44 6.38 8.96 -3.87
C LEU A 44 5.61 9.63 -2.73
N TRP A 45 5.59 8.99 -1.56
CA TRP A 45 4.83 9.43 -0.40
C TRP A 45 5.21 10.83 0.06
N ASP A 46 6.51 11.13 0.10
CA ASP A 46 7.04 12.41 0.58
C ASP A 46 6.73 13.57 -0.41
N GLU A 47 6.40 13.25 -1.66
CA GLU A 47 5.99 14.19 -2.71
C GLU A 47 4.46 14.40 -2.74
N LEU A 48 3.68 13.58 -2.02
CA LEU A 48 2.23 13.71 -1.99
C LEU A 48 1.78 14.89 -1.13
N PHE A 49 0.77 15.62 -1.61
CA PHE A 49 0.07 16.60 -0.79
C PHE A 49 -0.53 15.92 0.46
N PRO A 50 -0.63 16.62 1.60
CA PRO A 50 -1.17 16.05 2.84
C PRO A 50 -2.57 15.42 2.69
N ALA A 51 -3.40 15.98 1.81
CA ALA A 51 -4.73 15.43 1.52
C ALA A 51 -4.66 14.06 0.82
N GLU A 52 -3.69 13.86 -0.09
CA GLU A 52 -3.53 12.61 -0.80
C GLU A 52 -2.91 11.53 0.11
N GLN A 53 -1.98 11.91 0.97
CA GLN A 53 -1.49 11.03 2.04
C GLN A 53 -2.65 10.55 2.93
N ALA A 54 -3.53 11.46 3.35
CA ALA A 54 -4.71 11.11 4.17
C ALA A 54 -5.68 10.17 3.44
N ARG A 55 -5.91 10.39 2.14
CA ARG A 55 -6.73 9.51 1.30
C ARG A 55 -6.16 8.10 1.24
N ILE A 56 -4.86 7.94 1.00
CA ILE A 56 -4.23 6.61 0.95
C ILE A 56 -4.33 5.92 2.33
N VAL A 57 -4.09 6.64 3.44
CA VAL A 57 -4.27 6.07 4.79
C VAL A 57 -5.71 5.57 4.99
N GLN A 58 -6.71 6.34 4.59
CA GLN A 58 -8.13 5.95 4.72
C GLN A 58 -8.50 4.75 3.85
N LEU A 59 -7.91 4.64 2.66
CA LEU A 59 -8.08 3.48 1.80
C LEU A 59 -7.44 2.23 2.41
N LEU A 60 -6.26 2.36 3.04
CA LEU A 60 -5.51 1.23 3.57
C LEU A 60 -5.98 0.75 4.94
N VAL A 61 -6.46 1.66 5.78
CA VAL A 61 -6.75 1.36 7.19
C VAL A 61 -8.25 1.14 7.40
N GLU A 62 -8.58 -0.02 7.95
CA GLU A 62 -9.94 -0.37 8.36
C GLU A 62 -10.24 0.19 9.75
N ARG A 63 -9.34 -0.05 10.71
CA ARG A 63 -9.45 0.42 12.09
C ARG A 63 -8.08 0.54 12.75
N VAL A 64 -7.93 1.49 13.66
CA VAL A 64 -6.78 1.60 14.56
C VAL A 64 -7.27 1.45 15.99
N ASP A 65 -6.77 0.45 16.70
CA ASP A 65 -7.05 0.20 18.11
C ASP A 65 -5.81 0.61 18.92
N ILE A 66 -5.96 1.60 19.81
CA ILE A 66 -4.88 2.13 20.66
C ILE A 66 -5.10 1.66 22.10
N SER A 67 -4.11 1.00 22.68
CA SER A 67 -4.09 0.61 24.09
C SER A 67 -2.81 1.07 24.78
N THR A 68 -2.74 0.90 26.10
CA THR A 68 -1.50 1.12 26.88
C THR A 68 -0.36 0.19 26.46
N ASP A 69 -0.70 -0.92 25.82
CA ASP A 69 0.22 -2.01 25.51
C ASP A 69 0.71 -1.93 24.05
N GLY A 70 0.11 -1.07 23.24
CA GLY A 70 0.53 -0.83 21.87
C GLY A 70 -0.56 -0.29 20.95
N VAL A 71 -0.26 -0.33 19.64
CA VAL A 71 -1.17 0.10 18.58
C VAL A 71 -1.42 -1.10 17.66
N HIS A 72 -2.69 -1.45 17.48
CA HIS A 72 -3.14 -2.43 16.51
C HIS A 72 -3.76 -1.73 15.31
N ILE A 73 -3.36 -2.12 14.10
CA ILE A 73 -3.86 -1.56 12.84
C ILE A 73 -4.49 -2.70 12.05
N ALA A 74 -5.81 -2.61 11.82
CA ALA A 74 -6.53 -3.45 10.87
C ALA A 74 -6.49 -2.78 9.49
N LEU A 75 -6.18 -3.55 8.45
CA LEU A 75 -6.04 -3.05 7.09
C LEU A 75 -7.18 -3.54 6.18
N ARG A 76 -7.62 -2.67 5.28
CA ARG A 76 -8.62 -3.00 4.25
C ARG A 76 -7.94 -3.76 3.12
N THR A 77 -8.40 -4.97 2.86
CA THR A 77 -7.93 -5.78 1.72
C THR A 77 -8.23 -5.11 0.38
N GLU A 78 -9.38 -4.44 0.26
CA GLU A 78 -9.84 -3.81 -0.97
C GLU A 78 -9.03 -2.55 -1.30
N GLY A 79 -8.61 -1.81 -0.28
CA GLY A 79 -7.79 -0.61 -0.45
C GLY A 79 -6.36 -0.91 -0.89
N LEU A 80 -5.80 -2.05 -0.45
CA LEU A 80 -4.49 -2.53 -0.91
C LEU A 80 -4.51 -2.86 -2.41
N VAL A 81 -5.60 -3.45 -2.90
CA VAL A 81 -5.80 -3.78 -4.32
C VAL A 81 -5.92 -2.52 -5.16
N GLN A 82 -6.73 -1.55 -4.72
CA GLN A 82 -6.87 -0.27 -5.41
C GLN A 82 -5.53 0.48 -5.47
N LEU A 83 -4.79 0.55 -4.36
CA LEU A 83 -3.48 1.19 -4.32
C LEU A 83 -2.47 0.48 -5.23
N ALA A 84 -2.46 -0.86 -5.25
CA ALA A 84 -1.61 -1.62 -6.16
C ALA A 84 -1.93 -1.33 -7.64
N GLY A 85 -3.21 -1.11 -7.98
CA GLY A 85 -3.65 -0.68 -9.30
C GLY A 85 -3.19 0.73 -9.66
N GLU A 86 -3.27 1.69 -8.72
CA GLU A 86 -2.81 3.08 -8.91
C GLU A 86 -1.28 3.19 -9.04
N LEU A 87 -0.53 2.32 -8.36
CA LEU A 87 0.93 2.26 -8.42
C LEU A 87 1.47 1.56 -9.68
N LYS A 88 0.62 0.91 -10.49
CA LYS A 88 1.08 0.33 -11.76
C LYS A 88 1.43 1.44 -12.75
N PRO A 89 2.59 1.36 -13.42
CA PRO A 89 2.94 2.32 -14.45
C PRO A 89 1.85 2.32 -15.52
N ALA A 90 1.24 3.48 -15.76
CA ALA A 90 0.22 3.67 -16.77
C ALA A 90 0.75 3.16 -18.11
N LYS A 91 0.12 2.13 -18.67
CA LYS A 91 0.39 1.69 -20.05
C LYS A 91 -0.13 2.78 -20.99
N GLY A 92 0.71 3.78 -21.24
CA GLY A 92 0.50 4.87 -22.18
C GLY A 92 -0.43 5.98 -21.68
N ARG A 93 0.14 7.02 -21.06
CA ARG A 93 -0.36 8.37 -21.31
C ARG A 93 0.80 9.21 -21.86
N ARG A 94 0.81 9.34 -23.19
CA ARG A 94 1.64 10.32 -23.91
C ARG A 94 1.28 11.73 -23.44
N ALA A 95 2.32 12.56 -23.43
CA ALA A 95 2.37 14.03 -23.43
C ALA A 95 1.06 14.81 -23.42
N ALA A 96 0.93 15.70 -22.43
CA ALA A 96 0.39 17.05 -22.50
C ALA A 96 0.78 17.72 -21.16
N ALA A 97 1.44 18.87 -21.06
CA ALA A 97 1.90 19.88 -22.02
C ALA A 97 3.21 20.48 -21.49
#